data_AF-A0A9Q7B5X3-F1
#
_entry.id   AF-A0A9Q7B5X3-F1
#
_cell.length_a   1.000
_cell.length_b   1.000
_cell.length_c   1.000
_cell.angle_alpha   90.00
_cell.angle_beta   90.00
_cell.angle_gamma   90.00
#
_symmetry.space_group_name_H-M   'P 1'
#
loop_
_entity.id
_entity.type
_entity.pdbx_description
1 polymer ?
#
loop_
_entity_poly.entity_id
_entity_poly.type
_entity_poly.pdbx_seq_one_letter_code
_entity_poly.pdbx_strand_id
1 'polypeptide(L)'
;MSSDNSNDPYLTKKRNYRHEVGEISEHAQNMIGQLVKLRDLTNPDSDANAAGKDNFAFDALYKLGGVIKELASWAIDHQLGLAIHRKQFLPRGNPTSRSLPAYQEAKREVDDHRHEIAAVEYHRHERTVSVEDKRRAMANILSVMNNSFPGDIAEELADALRALEYGEVMPILEPKRSGRKVSFTEQREQLRAVTFARFRRKTGLMSAGDAWNEVAKAFGVSLETLRTWEKRLRESEGDPDGHYRLSTPSFCGRCSLACRGSQNKGSIARSFNADTTRTLW
;
A
#
# COMPACT_ATOMS: atom_id res chain seq x y z
N MET A 1 -28.62 -4.90 -13.70
CA MET A 1 -28.78 -5.12 -12.25
C MET A 1 -27.64 -4.41 -11.56
N SER A 2 -27.97 -3.31 -10.87
CA SER A 2 -27.01 -2.48 -10.14
C SER A 2 -26.50 -3.29 -8.95
N SER A 3 -25.22 -3.64 -8.93
CA SER A 3 -24.60 -4.28 -7.78
C SER A 3 -24.33 -3.22 -6.73
N ASP A 4 -25.22 -3.16 -5.75
CA ASP A 4 -25.11 -2.33 -4.56
C ASP A 4 -23.86 -2.75 -3.77
N ASN A 5 -22.86 -1.87 -3.76
CA ASN A 5 -21.51 -2.10 -3.23
C ASN A 5 -21.35 -1.45 -1.83
N SER A 6 -22.45 -1.28 -1.11
CA SER A 6 -22.58 -0.40 0.07
C SER A 6 -22.15 -1.02 1.42
N ASN A 7 -21.58 -2.23 1.43
CA ASN A 7 -21.25 -2.95 2.67
C ASN A 7 -19.76 -2.95 3.04
N ASP A 8 -18.97 -1.99 2.57
CA ASP A 8 -17.66 -1.73 3.18
C ASP A 8 -17.85 -0.83 4.42
N PRO A 9 -17.64 -1.34 5.66
CA PRO A 9 -17.75 -0.53 6.88
C PRO A 9 -16.74 0.64 6.93
N TYR A 10 -15.77 0.69 6.02
CA TYR A 10 -14.84 1.80 5.86
C TYR A 10 -15.31 2.90 4.90
N LEU A 11 -16.38 2.70 4.12
CA LEU A 11 -16.85 3.66 3.10
C LEU A 11 -17.99 4.60 3.54
N THR A 12 -18.63 4.36 4.70
CA THR A 12 -19.90 5.06 5.04
C THR A 12 -19.84 6.06 6.19
N LYS A 13 -18.75 6.14 6.95
CA LYS A 13 -18.59 7.24 7.91
C LYS A 13 -18.06 8.47 7.18
N LYS A 14 -18.89 9.52 7.05
CA LYS A 14 -18.41 10.86 6.69
C LYS A 14 -17.20 11.17 7.57
N ARG A 15 -16.01 11.33 6.98
CA ARG A 15 -14.85 11.88 7.70
C ARG A 15 -15.29 13.22 8.28
N ASN A 16 -15.39 13.28 9.59
CA ASN A 16 -15.80 14.47 10.31
C ASN A 16 -14.56 14.92 11.09
N TYR A 17 -13.92 15.99 10.64
CA TYR A 17 -12.76 16.57 11.32
C TYR A 17 -13.16 17.38 12.56
N ARG A 18 -14.45 17.39 12.94
CA ARG A 18 -14.93 18.01 14.18
C ARG A 18 -14.63 17.10 15.37
N HIS A 19 -13.45 17.28 15.93
CA HIS A 19 -13.17 16.93 17.31
C HIS A 19 -13.29 18.21 18.15
N GLU A 20 -13.79 18.12 19.37
CA GLU A 20 -13.73 19.25 20.29
C GLU A 20 -12.26 19.59 20.58
N VAL A 21 -11.94 20.88 20.67
CA VAL A 21 -10.56 21.33 20.86
C VAL A 21 -10.03 20.76 22.18
N GLY A 22 -8.97 19.96 22.11
CA GLY A 22 -8.33 19.34 23.27
C GLY A 22 -8.79 17.91 23.57
N GLU A 23 -9.79 17.38 22.86
CA GLU A 23 -10.22 15.99 23.04
C GLU A 23 -9.45 15.04 22.11
N ILE A 24 -8.70 14.12 22.73
CA ILE A 24 -8.17 12.94 22.04
C ILE A 24 -9.22 11.84 22.21
N SER A 25 -9.66 11.21 21.12
CA SER A 25 -10.57 10.06 21.18
C SER A 25 -10.05 9.02 22.17
N GLU A 26 -10.95 8.40 22.95
CA GLU A 26 -10.58 7.30 23.86
C GLU A 26 -9.80 6.20 23.13
N HIS A 27 -10.15 5.95 21.86
CA HIS A 27 -9.47 5.00 21.00
C HIS A 27 -8.01 5.41 20.71
N ALA A 28 -7.73 6.66 20.34
CA ALA A 28 -6.36 7.13 20.14
C ALA A 28 -5.55 7.12 21.45
N GLN A 29 -6.16 7.50 22.58
CA GLN A 29 -5.50 7.41 23.89
C GLN A 29 -5.10 5.97 24.22
N ASN A 30 -6.00 5.01 23.99
CA ASN A 30 -5.71 3.58 24.18
C ASN A 30 -4.58 3.10 23.26
N MET A 31 -4.59 3.47 21.98
CA MET A 31 -3.50 3.13 21.06
C MET A 31 -2.15 3.71 21.51
N ILE A 32 -2.12 4.97 21.96
CA ILE A 32 -0.90 5.60 22.51
C ILE A 32 -0.40 4.83 23.75
N GLY A 33 -1.30 4.49 24.68
CA GLY A 33 -0.94 3.70 25.85
C GLY A 33 -0.39 2.32 25.50
N GLN A 34 -0.92 1.68 24.45
CA GLN A 34 -0.40 0.41 23.95
C GLN A 34 0.98 0.54 23.29
N LEU A 35 1.25 1.64 22.58
CA LEU A 35 2.57 1.92 22.01
C LEU A 35 3.65 2.04 23.10
N VAL A 36 3.35 2.74 24.20
CA VAL A 36 4.24 2.86 25.35
C VAL A 36 4.55 1.48 25.94
N LYS A 37 3.52 0.65 26.16
CA LYS A 37 3.70 -0.73 26.66
C LYS A 37 4.58 -1.56 25.72
N LEU A 38 4.34 -1.51 24.40
CA LEU A 38 5.13 -2.25 23.42
C LEU A 38 6.60 -1.81 23.39
N ARG A 39 6.87 -0.50 23.50
CA ARG A 39 8.23 0.03 23.64
C ARG A 39 8.91 -0.54 24.89
N ASP A 40 8.25 -0.48 26.04
CA ASP A 40 8.83 -0.90 27.31
C ASP A 40 9.10 -2.42 27.35
N LEU A 41 8.22 -3.22 26.73
CA LEU A 41 8.38 -4.67 26.59
C LEU A 41 9.50 -5.09 25.62
N THR A 42 9.93 -4.21 24.71
CA THR A 42 10.92 -4.53 23.67
C THR A 42 12.21 -3.71 23.78
N ASN A 43 12.32 -2.92 24.85
CA ASN A 43 13.48 -2.08 25.11
C ASN A 43 14.74 -2.96 25.22
N PRO A 44 15.74 -2.78 24.34
CA PRO A 44 16.97 -3.56 24.41
C PRO A 44 17.79 -3.30 25.69
N ASP A 45 17.56 -2.18 26.37
CA ASP A 45 18.30 -1.79 27.57
C ASP A 45 17.67 -2.36 28.87
N SER A 46 16.52 -3.02 28.78
CA SER A 46 15.99 -3.84 29.87
C SER A 46 16.34 -5.30 29.64
N ASP A 47 16.25 -6.15 30.66
CA ASP A 47 16.33 -7.63 30.54
C ASP A 47 15.12 -8.21 29.75
N ALA A 48 14.53 -7.44 28.84
CA ALA A 48 13.40 -7.80 28.01
C ALA A 48 13.75 -9.02 27.14
N ASN A 49 12.84 -9.98 27.15
CA ASN A 49 12.94 -11.19 26.35
C ASN A 49 12.90 -10.82 24.85
N ALA A 50 13.92 -11.24 24.09
CA ALA A 50 13.95 -11.08 22.64
C ALA A 50 12.81 -11.83 21.92
N ALA A 51 12.17 -12.80 22.58
CA ALA A 51 11.05 -13.55 22.04
C ALA A 51 9.87 -12.63 21.70
N GLY A 52 9.41 -12.71 20.45
CA GLY A 52 8.23 -11.97 19.97
C GLY A 52 8.49 -10.50 19.62
N LYS A 53 9.72 -10.01 19.72
CA LYS A 53 10.08 -8.60 19.41
C LYS A 53 9.64 -8.15 18.01
N ASP A 54 9.77 -9.02 17.00
CA ASP A 54 9.33 -8.73 15.64
C ASP A 54 7.81 -8.47 15.56
N ASN A 55 6.99 -9.33 16.20
CA ASN A 55 5.55 -9.14 16.27
C ASN A 55 5.17 -7.86 17.01
N PHE A 56 5.87 -7.54 18.12
CA PHE A 56 5.64 -6.30 18.86
C PHE A 56 6.01 -5.06 18.07
N ALA A 57 7.12 -5.10 17.30
CA ALA A 57 7.50 -4.03 16.39
C ALA A 57 6.46 -3.82 15.29
N PHE A 58 5.97 -4.92 14.68
CA PHE A 58 4.89 -4.86 13.69
C PHE A 58 3.62 -4.25 14.28
N ASP A 59 3.19 -4.73 15.45
CA ASP A 59 1.98 -4.24 16.13
C ASP A 59 2.12 -2.76 16.53
N ALA A 60 3.31 -2.32 16.91
CA ALA A 60 3.59 -0.92 17.20
C ALA A 60 3.43 -0.05 15.94
N LEU A 61 4.01 -0.46 14.80
CA LEU A 61 3.86 0.27 13.54
C LEU A 61 2.40 0.31 13.07
N TYR A 62 1.66 -0.80 13.22
CA TYR A 62 0.24 -0.86 12.90
C TYR A 62 -0.58 0.12 13.76
N LYS A 63 -0.33 0.16 15.07
CA LYS A 63 -1.00 1.08 16.00
C LYS A 63 -0.63 2.54 15.74
N LEU A 64 0.63 2.82 15.41
CA LEU A 64 1.07 4.15 15.00
C LEU A 64 0.29 4.65 13.78
N GLY A 65 0.09 3.78 12.77
CA GLY A 65 -0.77 4.09 11.64
C GLY A 65 -2.22 4.41 12.04
N GLY A 66 -2.75 3.71 13.04
CA GLY A 66 -4.05 4.01 13.64
C GLY A 66 -4.10 5.39 14.30
N VAL A 67 -3.10 5.72 15.12
CA VAL A 67 -2.99 7.05 15.77
C VAL A 67 -2.90 8.16 14.72
N ILE A 68 -2.06 7.99 13.69
CA ILE A 68 -1.92 8.96 12.60
C ILE A 68 -3.26 9.13 11.87
N LYS A 69 -3.97 8.04 11.59
CA LYS A 69 -5.29 8.09 10.93
C LYS A 69 -6.31 8.88 11.75
N GLU A 70 -6.29 8.76 13.07
CA GLU A 70 -7.25 9.49 13.92
C GLU A 70 -6.86 10.95 14.13
N LEU A 71 -5.59 11.23 14.42
CA LEU A 71 -5.17 12.56 14.88
C LEU A 71 -4.64 13.46 13.77
N ALA A 72 -4.10 12.88 12.70
CA ALA A 72 -3.35 13.60 11.67
C ALA A 72 -3.83 13.30 10.24
N SER A 73 -4.96 12.61 10.07
CA SER A 73 -5.49 12.33 8.72
C SER A 73 -5.80 13.59 7.94
N TRP A 74 -6.26 14.67 8.59
CA TRP A 74 -6.46 15.97 7.96
C TRP A 74 -5.18 16.52 7.32
N ALA A 75 -4.02 16.33 7.96
CA ALA A 75 -2.74 16.81 7.44
C ALA A 75 -2.28 15.97 6.23
N ILE A 76 -2.51 14.65 6.25
CA ILE A 76 -2.27 13.77 5.10
C ILE A 76 -3.20 14.15 3.93
N ASP A 77 -4.48 14.37 4.24
CA ASP A 77 -5.49 14.78 3.26
C ASP A 77 -5.13 16.15 2.65
N HIS A 78 -4.62 17.08 3.46
CA HIS A 78 -4.09 18.36 2.97
C HIS A 78 -2.94 18.16 1.98
N GLN A 79 -1.94 17.33 2.29
CA GLN A 79 -0.80 17.07 1.38
C GLN A 79 -1.24 16.39 0.07
N LEU A 80 -2.20 15.47 0.15
CA LEU A 80 -2.83 14.87 -1.03
C LEU A 80 -3.61 15.92 -1.84
N GLY A 81 -4.37 16.78 -1.17
CA GLY A 81 -5.11 17.87 -1.79
C GLY A 81 -4.23 18.91 -2.47
N LEU A 82 -3.07 19.23 -1.89
CA LEU A 82 -2.05 20.05 -2.55
C LEU A 82 -1.62 19.39 -3.85
N ALA A 83 -1.30 18.10 -3.81
CA ALA A 83 -0.85 17.37 -4.98
C ALA A 83 -1.90 17.29 -6.09
N ILE A 84 -3.17 17.05 -5.74
CA ILE A 84 -4.32 17.08 -6.68
C ILE A 84 -4.46 18.44 -7.36
N HIS A 85 -4.21 19.53 -6.63
CA HIS A 85 -4.20 20.89 -7.17
C HIS A 85 -2.85 21.28 -7.79
N ARG A 86 -1.96 20.30 -8.06
CA ARG A 86 -0.62 20.49 -8.64
C ARG A 86 0.26 21.48 -7.88
N LYS A 87 0.09 21.51 -6.56
CA LYS A 87 0.91 22.30 -5.64
C LYS A 87 1.85 21.39 -4.86
N GLN A 88 2.95 21.98 -4.41
CA GLN A 88 3.88 21.37 -3.47
C GLN A 88 3.67 21.97 -2.09
N PHE A 89 4.15 21.26 -1.07
CA PHE A 89 4.31 21.83 0.26
C PHE A 89 5.17 23.10 0.18
N LEU A 90 4.72 24.19 0.82
CA LEU A 90 5.52 25.40 0.96
C LEU A 90 6.55 25.19 2.09
N PRO A 91 7.87 25.16 1.79
CA PRO A 91 8.89 24.97 2.82
C PRO A 91 8.75 26.01 3.93
N ARG A 92 9.04 25.60 5.17
CA ARG A 92 9.05 26.52 6.31
C ARG A 92 10.11 27.60 6.07
N GLY A 93 9.67 28.79 5.67
CA GLY A 93 10.56 29.94 5.52
C GLY A 93 11.17 30.37 6.86
N ASN A 94 12.35 30.99 6.83
CA ASN A 94 12.88 31.78 7.94
C ASN A 94 12.04 33.08 8.13
N PRO A 95 12.14 33.79 9.27
CA PRO A 95 11.34 34.99 9.53
C PRO A 95 11.37 36.03 8.41
N THR A 96 12.53 36.26 7.79
CA THR A 96 12.70 37.19 6.67
C THR A 96 11.96 36.75 5.42
N SER A 97 12.07 35.48 5.03
CA SER A 97 11.36 34.94 3.86
C SER A 97 9.85 34.94 4.09
N ARG A 98 9.37 34.74 5.33
CA ARG A 98 7.95 34.77 5.66
C ARG A 98 7.31 36.13 5.49
N SER A 99 8.06 37.23 5.61
CA SER A 99 7.50 38.58 5.42
C SER A 99 7.43 39.00 3.94
N LEU A 100 8.07 38.25 3.04
CA LEU A 100 8.04 38.55 1.61
C LEU A 100 6.61 38.41 1.05
N PRO A 101 6.13 39.37 0.23
CA PRO A 101 4.80 39.28 -0.39
C PRO A 101 4.58 37.97 -1.16
N ALA A 102 5.59 37.52 -1.92
CA ALA A 102 5.53 36.28 -2.68
C ALA A 102 5.34 35.04 -1.79
N TYR A 103 5.97 35.01 -0.61
CA TYR A 103 5.77 33.92 0.35
C TYR A 103 4.35 33.95 0.93
N GLN A 104 3.84 35.13 1.26
CA GLN A 104 2.49 35.29 1.80
C GLN A 104 1.42 34.91 0.77
N GLU A 105 1.63 35.22 -0.50
CA GLU A 105 0.76 34.78 -1.59
C GLU A 105 0.79 33.26 -1.75
N ALA A 106 1.98 32.66 -1.84
CA ALA A 106 2.13 31.20 -1.90
C ALA A 106 1.51 30.51 -0.67
N LYS A 107 1.64 31.12 0.51
CA LYS A 107 1.03 30.64 1.75
C LYS A 107 -0.49 30.62 1.66
N ARG A 108 -1.13 31.70 1.21
CA ARG A 108 -2.60 31.74 1.04
C ARG A 108 -3.09 30.67 0.08
N GLU A 109 -2.32 30.38 -0.96
CA GLU A 109 -2.67 29.36 -1.94
C GLU A 109 -2.63 27.93 -1.41
N VAL A 110 -1.77 27.65 -0.43
CA VAL A 110 -1.67 26.34 0.23
C VAL A 110 -2.56 26.25 1.48
N ASP A 111 -2.81 27.35 2.18
CA ASP A 111 -3.66 27.42 3.38
C ASP A 111 -5.17 27.51 3.00
N ASP A 112 -5.66 26.56 2.20
CA ASP A 112 -7.05 26.51 1.72
C ASP A 112 -7.71 25.15 1.99
N HIS A 113 -8.89 25.17 2.61
CA HIS A 113 -9.69 23.97 2.92
C HIS A 113 -10.10 23.13 1.70
N ARG A 114 -10.01 23.68 0.48
CA ARG A 114 -10.22 22.93 -0.75
C ARG A 114 -9.30 21.70 -0.86
N HIS A 115 -8.13 21.72 -0.21
CA HIS A 115 -7.17 20.62 -0.30
C HIS A 115 -7.68 19.38 0.44
N GLU A 116 -8.16 19.53 1.68
CA GLU A 116 -8.77 18.42 2.42
C GLU A 116 -10.05 17.94 1.74
N ILE A 117 -10.86 18.84 1.19
CA ILE A 117 -12.08 18.49 0.44
C ILE A 117 -11.74 17.60 -0.77
N ALA A 118 -10.75 17.99 -1.58
CA ALA A 118 -10.35 17.20 -2.75
C ALA A 118 -9.83 15.80 -2.38
N ALA A 119 -9.14 15.68 -1.24
CA ALA A 119 -8.72 14.38 -0.72
C ALA A 119 -9.91 13.54 -0.24
N VAL A 120 -10.91 14.13 0.42
CA VAL A 120 -12.15 13.43 0.81
C VAL A 120 -12.90 12.90 -0.42
N GLU A 121 -13.05 13.70 -1.47
CA GLU A 121 -13.65 13.27 -2.75
C GLU A 121 -12.91 12.07 -3.34
N TYR A 122 -11.57 12.08 -3.31
CA TYR A 122 -10.75 10.95 -3.75
C TYR A 122 -11.04 9.69 -2.92
N HIS A 123 -11.05 9.78 -1.59
CA HIS A 123 -11.34 8.63 -0.72
C HIS A 123 -12.75 8.06 -0.94
N ARG A 124 -13.70 8.90 -1.36
CA ARG A 124 -15.07 8.49 -1.73
C ARG A 124 -15.19 7.96 -3.15
N HIS A 125 -14.10 7.92 -3.91
CA HIS A 125 -14.08 7.56 -5.33
C HIS A 125 -14.91 8.51 -6.21
N GLU A 126 -15.17 9.73 -5.72
CA GLU A 126 -15.86 10.82 -6.44
C GLU A 126 -14.89 11.56 -7.37
N ARG A 127 -13.58 11.40 -7.14
CA ARG A 127 -12.49 12.00 -7.92
C ARG A 127 -11.45 10.94 -8.29
N THR A 128 -10.97 10.99 -9.52
CA THR A 128 -9.79 10.20 -9.95
C THR A 128 -8.51 11.00 -9.71
N VAL A 129 -7.43 10.31 -9.33
CA VAL A 129 -6.12 10.93 -9.08
C VAL A 129 -5.10 10.28 -10.00
N SER A 130 -4.38 11.12 -10.73
CA SER A 130 -3.35 10.70 -11.69
C SER A 130 -2.16 10.02 -10.99
N VAL A 131 -1.31 9.34 -11.75
CA VAL A 131 -0.10 8.71 -11.17
C VAL A 131 0.86 9.78 -10.68
N GLU A 132 0.95 10.89 -11.42
CA GLU A 132 1.76 12.06 -11.13
C GLU A 132 1.32 12.70 -9.81
N ASP A 133 0.02 12.88 -9.60
CA ASP A 133 -0.50 13.45 -8.35
C ASP A 133 -0.27 12.50 -7.16
N LYS A 134 -0.34 11.17 -7.36
CA LYS A 134 0.01 10.19 -6.32
C LYS A 134 1.48 10.27 -5.93
N ARG A 135 2.38 10.40 -6.92
CA ARG A 135 3.83 10.57 -6.67
C ARG A 135 4.09 11.87 -5.91
N ARG A 136 3.48 12.98 -6.34
CA ARG A 136 3.61 14.29 -5.68
C ARG A 136 3.05 14.27 -4.26
N ALA A 137 1.91 13.63 -4.03
CA ALA A 137 1.35 13.47 -2.69
C ALA A 137 2.30 12.71 -1.78
N MET A 138 2.88 11.61 -2.27
CA MET A 138 3.85 10.83 -1.51
C MET A 138 5.13 11.62 -1.22
N ALA A 139 5.67 12.34 -2.21
CA ALA A 139 6.85 13.19 -2.02
C ALA A 139 6.59 14.30 -0.97
N ASN A 140 5.41 14.95 -1.01
CA ASN A 140 4.99 15.93 -0.01
C ASN A 140 4.95 15.32 1.40
N ILE A 141 4.34 14.15 1.55
CA ILE A 141 4.21 13.46 2.84
C ILE A 141 5.58 13.04 3.39
N LEU A 142 6.42 12.42 2.58
CA LEU A 142 7.76 11.97 3.00
C LEU A 142 8.64 13.15 3.44
N SER A 143 8.54 14.29 2.76
CA SER A 143 9.31 15.50 3.08
C SER A 143 8.99 16.09 4.46
N VAL A 144 7.78 15.86 4.97
CA VAL A 144 7.37 16.33 6.31
C VAL A 144 7.49 15.25 7.39
N MET A 145 7.52 13.97 6.98
CA MET A 145 7.63 12.81 7.87
C MET A 145 9.08 12.31 8.05
N ASN A 146 10.09 13.15 7.80
CA ASN A 146 11.50 12.76 7.90
C ASN A 146 11.96 12.35 9.33
N ASN A 147 11.15 12.64 10.36
CA ASN A 147 11.36 12.16 11.73
C ASN A 147 10.68 10.81 12.04
N SER A 148 9.78 10.34 11.17
CA SER A 148 9.05 9.06 11.35
C SER A 148 9.66 7.91 10.56
N PHE A 149 10.50 8.23 9.59
CA PHE A 149 11.29 7.30 8.79
C PHE A 149 12.78 7.60 9.00
N PRO A 150 13.69 6.68 8.66
CA PRO A 150 15.10 7.05 8.50
C PRO A 150 15.18 8.23 7.53
N GLY A 151 15.66 9.38 8.02
CA GLY A 151 15.50 10.66 7.34
C GLY A 151 16.15 10.69 5.95
N ASP A 152 17.32 10.05 5.84
CA ASP A 152 18.05 9.83 4.59
C ASP A 152 17.22 9.06 3.55
N ILE A 153 16.58 7.96 3.97
CA ILE A 153 15.73 7.15 3.08
C ILE A 153 14.48 7.93 2.65
N ALA A 154 13.86 8.66 3.57
CA ALA A 154 12.65 9.43 3.28
C ALA A 154 12.92 10.58 2.29
N GLU A 155 14.04 11.28 2.48
CA GLU A 155 14.49 12.35 1.60
C GLU A 155 14.87 11.81 0.22
N GLU A 156 15.69 10.75 0.14
CA GLU A 156 16.08 10.12 -1.12
C GLU A 156 14.85 9.62 -1.91
N LEU A 157 13.87 9.00 -1.23
CA LEU A 157 12.66 8.54 -1.88
C LEU A 157 11.77 9.69 -2.35
N ALA A 158 11.65 10.77 -1.56
CA ALA A 158 10.89 11.95 -1.95
C ALA A 158 11.48 12.60 -3.21
N ASP A 159 12.82 12.71 -3.28
CA ASP A 159 13.52 13.24 -4.45
C ASP A 159 13.39 12.31 -5.66
N ALA A 160 13.51 11.00 -5.46
CA ALA A 160 13.31 10.03 -6.54
C ALA A 160 11.90 10.10 -7.14
N LEU A 161 10.87 10.32 -6.32
CA LEU A 161 9.50 10.50 -6.79
C LEU A 161 9.32 11.80 -7.59
N ARG A 162 10.07 12.87 -7.26
CA ARG A 162 10.09 14.13 -8.03
C ARG A 162 10.88 13.98 -9.33
N ALA A 163 12.01 13.30 -9.30
CA ALA A 163 12.87 13.05 -10.47
C ALA A 163 12.10 12.35 -11.60
N LEU A 164 11.17 11.45 -11.23
CA LEU A 164 10.27 10.81 -12.19
C LEU A 164 9.37 11.79 -12.97
N GLU A 165 9.09 12.99 -12.45
CA GLU A 165 8.36 14.04 -13.18
C GLU A 165 9.21 14.64 -14.32
N TYR A 166 10.53 14.51 -14.23
CA TYR A 166 11.51 14.98 -15.23
C TYR A 166 12.07 13.85 -16.10
N GLY A 167 11.52 12.63 -15.97
CA GLY A 167 12.01 11.45 -16.69
C GLY A 167 13.32 10.87 -16.14
N GLU A 168 13.75 11.30 -14.95
CA GLU A 168 14.94 10.79 -14.27
C GLU A 168 14.55 9.66 -13.29
N VAL A 169 15.34 8.58 -13.29
CA VAL A 169 15.19 7.45 -12.37
C VAL A 169 16.38 7.45 -11.42
N MET A 170 16.15 7.73 -10.15
CA MET A 170 17.18 7.71 -9.11
C MET A 170 17.47 6.29 -8.60
N PRO A 171 18.66 6.02 -8.01
CA PRO A 171 19.10 4.70 -7.58
C PRO A 171 18.11 3.91 -6.71
N ILE A 172 17.43 4.56 -5.76
CA ILE A 172 16.42 3.90 -4.89
C ILE A 172 15.25 3.29 -5.67
N LEU A 173 14.97 3.79 -6.89
CA LEU A 173 13.91 3.30 -7.78
C LEU A 173 14.45 2.44 -8.93
N GLU A 174 15.77 2.29 -9.06
CA GLU A 174 16.36 1.51 -10.14
C GLU A 174 16.00 0.02 -9.99
N PRO A 175 15.50 -0.62 -11.06
CA PRO A 175 15.23 -2.04 -11.02
C PRO A 175 16.54 -2.82 -10.92
N LYS A 176 16.64 -3.72 -9.94
CA LYS A 176 17.72 -4.70 -9.90
C LYS A 176 17.63 -5.60 -11.13
N ARG A 177 18.67 -5.58 -11.97
CA ARG A 177 18.78 -6.50 -13.11
C ARG A 177 18.84 -7.93 -12.58
N SER A 178 17.75 -8.67 -12.73
CA SER A 178 17.74 -10.11 -12.49
C SER A 178 17.85 -10.82 -13.84
N GLY A 179 18.59 -11.94 -13.88
CA GLY A 179 18.60 -12.81 -15.07
C GLY A 179 17.24 -13.47 -15.36
N ARG A 180 16.26 -13.27 -14.47
CA ARG A 180 14.93 -13.87 -14.54
C ARG A 180 13.97 -12.95 -15.27
N LYS A 181 13.27 -13.51 -16.26
CA LYS A 181 12.23 -12.83 -17.04
C LYS A 181 10.83 -13.00 -16.43
N VAL A 182 10.71 -12.91 -15.10
CA VAL A 182 9.40 -12.98 -14.43
C VAL A 182 9.08 -11.60 -13.89
N SER A 183 7.93 -11.06 -14.30
CA SER A 183 7.48 -9.76 -13.80
C SER A 183 7.04 -9.85 -12.34
N PHE A 184 7.10 -8.74 -11.61
CA PHE A 184 6.57 -8.68 -10.24
C PHE A 184 5.11 -9.14 -10.17
N THR A 185 4.27 -8.71 -11.12
CA THR A 185 2.86 -9.13 -11.20
C THR A 185 2.73 -10.63 -11.35
N GLU A 186 3.51 -11.24 -12.24
CA GLU A 186 3.50 -12.69 -12.43
C GLU A 186 3.96 -13.43 -11.18
N GLN A 187 5.03 -12.96 -10.53
CA GLN A 187 5.52 -13.56 -9.27
C GLN A 187 4.46 -13.48 -8.16
N ARG A 188 3.71 -12.36 -8.09
CA ARG A 188 2.59 -12.19 -7.14
C ARG A 188 1.45 -13.16 -7.40
N GLU A 189 1.11 -13.43 -8.67
CA GLU A 189 0.11 -14.44 -9.02
C GLU A 189 0.59 -15.87 -8.72
N GLN A 190 1.86 -16.18 -9.00
CA GLN A 190 2.47 -17.46 -8.62
C GLN A 190 2.38 -17.68 -7.11
N LEU A 191 2.70 -16.65 -6.32
CA LEU A 191 2.58 -16.67 -4.86
C LEU A 191 1.13 -16.92 -4.42
N ARG A 192 0.16 -16.18 -4.99
CA ARG A 192 -1.27 -16.39 -4.69
C ARG A 192 -1.71 -17.81 -4.98
N ALA A 193 -1.34 -18.38 -6.12
CA ALA A 193 -1.66 -19.76 -6.47
C ALA A 193 -1.15 -20.75 -5.41
N VAL A 194 0.13 -20.64 -5.04
CA VAL A 194 0.74 -21.49 -4.01
C VAL A 194 0.04 -21.33 -2.66
N THR A 195 -0.27 -20.10 -2.25
CA THR A 195 -1.00 -19.83 -1.00
C THR A 195 -2.40 -20.45 -1.01
N PHE A 196 -3.14 -20.36 -2.12
CA PHE A 196 -4.46 -20.99 -2.24
C PHE A 196 -4.41 -22.51 -2.13
N ALA A 197 -3.45 -23.15 -2.79
CA ALA A 197 -3.27 -24.60 -2.72
C ALA A 197 -2.98 -25.07 -1.27
N ARG A 198 -2.12 -24.33 -0.56
CA ARG A 198 -1.81 -24.59 0.85
C ARG A 198 -2.98 -24.33 1.78
N PHE A 199 -3.73 -23.24 1.57
CA PHE A 199 -4.91 -22.91 2.35
C PHE A 199 -5.95 -24.04 2.28
N ARG A 200 -6.30 -24.49 1.07
CA ARG A 200 -7.26 -25.59 0.85
C ARG A 200 -6.84 -26.89 1.55
N ARG A 201 -5.55 -27.22 1.49
CA ARG A 201 -4.98 -28.35 2.25
C ARG A 201 -5.16 -28.16 3.77
N LYS A 202 -4.79 -27.00 4.31
CA LYS A 202 -4.84 -26.72 5.76
C LYS A 202 -6.27 -26.67 6.31
N THR A 203 -7.25 -26.25 5.51
CA THR A 203 -8.66 -26.24 5.92
C THR A 203 -9.30 -27.63 6.00
N GLY A 204 -8.58 -28.71 5.63
CA GLY A 204 -9.08 -30.08 5.73
C GLY A 204 -10.20 -30.43 4.74
N LEU A 205 -10.60 -29.49 3.88
CA LEU A 205 -11.67 -29.67 2.90
C LEU A 205 -11.27 -30.59 1.73
N MET A 206 -9.97 -30.80 1.52
CA MET A 206 -9.43 -31.54 0.38
C MET A 206 -8.12 -32.25 0.74
N SER A 207 -7.83 -33.35 0.05
CA SER A 207 -6.51 -33.98 0.10
C SER A 207 -5.44 -33.03 -0.46
N ALA A 208 -4.18 -33.21 -0.05
CA ALA A 208 -3.10 -32.40 -0.58
C ALA A 208 -2.95 -32.55 -2.10
N GLY A 209 -3.17 -33.74 -2.67
CA GLY A 209 -3.14 -33.93 -4.12
C GLY A 209 -4.22 -33.13 -4.84
N ASP A 210 -5.45 -33.21 -4.34
CA ASP A 210 -6.62 -32.59 -4.99
C ASP A 210 -6.57 -31.07 -4.89
N ALA A 211 -6.15 -30.52 -3.75
CA ALA A 211 -6.01 -29.08 -3.56
C ALA A 211 -5.03 -28.45 -4.57
N TRP A 212 -3.88 -29.11 -4.79
CA TRP A 212 -2.90 -28.62 -5.76
C TRP A 212 -3.35 -28.81 -7.20
N ASN A 213 -4.01 -29.93 -7.52
CA ASN A 213 -4.55 -30.18 -8.85
C ASN A 213 -5.66 -29.18 -9.22
N GLU A 214 -6.59 -28.88 -8.30
CA GLU A 214 -7.67 -27.92 -8.55
C GLU A 214 -7.11 -26.52 -8.80
N VAL A 215 -6.15 -26.08 -7.98
CA VAL A 215 -5.53 -24.76 -8.14
C VAL A 215 -4.70 -24.69 -9.42
N ALA A 216 -3.91 -25.72 -9.74
CA ALA A 216 -3.16 -25.77 -10.99
C ALA A 216 -4.09 -25.65 -12.20
N LYS A 217 -5.22 -26.37 -12.18
CA LYS A 217 -6.26 -26.27 -13.21
C LYS A 217 -6.88 -24.87 -13.30
N ALA A 218 -7.19 -24.23 -12.16
CA ALA A 218 -7.78 -22.89 -12.13
C ALA A 218 -6.83 -21.81 -12.69
N PHE A 219 -5.52 -21.97 -12.47
CA PHE A 219 -4.48 -21.08 -13.01
C PHE A 219 -4.01 -21.50 -14.42
N GLY A 220 -4.55 -22.57 -15.00
CA GLY A 220 -4.20 -23.04 -16.34
C GLY A 220 -2.77 -23.57 -16.47
N VAL A 221 -2.19 -24.11 -15.40
CA VAL A 221 -0.81 -24.63 -15.38
C VAL A 221 -0.76 -26.10 -14.98
N SER A 222 0.36 -26.78 -15.28
CA SER A 222 0.56 -28.15 -14.81
C SER A 222 0.80 -28.19 -13.30
N LEU A 223 0.44 -29.31 -12.66
CA LEU A 223 0.73 -29.55 -11.24
C LEU A 223 2.24 -29.37 -10.94
N GLU A 224 3.09 -29.87 -11.83
CA GLU A 224 4.54 -29.77 -11.72
C GLU A 224 5.03 -28.31 -11.80
N THR A 225 4.41 -27.50 -12.66
CA THR A 225 4.69 -26.06 -12.75
C THR A 225 4.37 -25.38 -11.42
N LEU A 226 3.18 -25.65 -10.86
CA LEU A 226 2.77 -25.07 -9.57
C LEU A 226 3.70 -25.49 -8.41
N ARG A 227 4.15 -26.76 -8.38
CA ARG A 227 5.16 -27.24 -7.42
C ARG A 227 6.52 -26.57 -7.60
N THR A 228 6.91 -26.33 -8.85
CA THR A 228 8.15 -25.62 -9.17
C THR A 228 8.08 -24.16 -8.71
N TRP A 229 6.92 -23.51 -8.85
CA TRP A 229 6.71 -22.16 -8.28
C TRP A 229 6.87 -22.17 -6.77
N GLU A 230 6.26 -23.13 -6.07
CA GLU A 230 6.40 -23.25 -4.62
C GLU A 230 7.86 -23.37 -4.18
N LYS A 231 8.62 -24.28 -4.81
CA LYS A 231 10.03 -24.48 -4.48
C LYS A 231 10.82 -23.18 -4.65
N ARG A 232 10.65 -22.49 -5.78
CA ARG A 232 11.34 -21.23 -6.06
C ARG A 232 10.96 -20.11 -5.11
N LEU A 233 9.67 -19.99 -4.78
CA LEU A 233 9.19 -18.99 -3.83
C LEU A 233 9.75 -19.22 -2.43
N ARG A 234 9.92 -20.49 -2.01
CA ARG A 234 10.62 -20.81 -0.74
C ARG A 234 12.07 -20.32 -0.76
N GLU A 235 12.77 -20.46 -1.89
CA GLU A 235 14.16 -20.05 -2.03
C GLU A 235 14.30 -18.52 -2.06
N SER A 236 13.40 -17.79 -2.74
CA SER A 236 13.51 -16.34 -2.89
C SER A 236 12.87 -15.52 -1.77
N GLU A 237 11.75 -15.98 -1.21
CA GLU A 237 10.96 -15.23 -0.24
C GLU A 237 10.98 -15.84 1.18
N GLY A 238 11.69 -16.96 1.39
CA GLY A 238 11.58 -17.77 2.60
C GLY A 238 10.34 -18.66 2.62
N ASP A 239 10.11 -19.43 3.69
CA ASP A 239 8.98 -20.36 3.74
C ASP A 239 7.63 -19.61 3.68
N PRO A 240 6.79 -19.84 2.65
CA PRO A 240 5.50 -19.19 2.55
C PRO A 240 4.50 -19.59 3.66
N ASP A 241 4.80 -20.62 4.47
CA ASP A 241 3.99 -21.01 5.62
C ASP A 241 4.27 -20.15 6.85
N GLY A 242 5.44 -19.50 6.92
CA GLY A 242 5.90 -18.71 8.07
C GLY A 242 5.44 -17.26 8.04
N HIS A 243 4.13 -16.99 7.97
CA HIS A 243 3.52 -15.64 8.11
C HIS A 243 3.29 -14.81 6.83
N TYR A 244 2.79 -15.39 5.73
CA TYR A 244 2.04 -14.56 4.78
C TYR A 244 0.69 -14.16 5.38
N ARG A 245 0.68 -13.07 6.16
CA ARG A 245 -0.52 -12.27 6.43
C ARG A 245 -0.98 -11.74 5.07
N LEU A 246 -1.87 -12.45 4.41
CA LEU A 246 -2.69 -11.89 3.33
C LEU A 246 -3.47 -10.72 3.95
N SER A 247 -2.89 -9.53 3.91
CA SER A 247 -3.59 -8.28 4.22
C SER A 247 -4.59 -8.03 3.11
N THR A 248 -5.76 -8.67 3.20
CA THR A 248 -7.08 -8.14 2.81
C THR A 248 -8.19 -9.20 3.02
N PRO A 249 -9.22 -8.92 3.84
CA PRO A 249 -10.41 -9.75 3.99
C PRO A 249 -11.36 -9.78 2.77
N SER A 250 -11.08 -9.09 1.67
CA SER A 250 -12.07 -8.82 0.62
C SER A 250 -12.12 -9.82 -0.54
N PHE A 251 -11.26 -10.84 -0.58
CA PHE A 251 -11.14 -11.69 -1.78
C PHE A 251 -11.95 -13.00 -1.76
N CYS A 252 -12.74 -13.27 -0.72
CA CYS A 252 -13.50 -14.54 -0.61
C CYS A 252 -14.71 -14.64 -1.59
N GLY A 253 -15.11 -13.54 -2.25
CA GLY A 253 -16.36 -13.50 -3.03
C GLY A 253 -16.27 -13.86 -4.53
N ARG A 254 -15.11 -13.74 -5.20
CA ARG A 254 -15.06 -13.79 -6.68
C ARG A 254 -14.55 -15.09 -7.31
N CYS A 255 -13.89 -15.97 -6.56
CA CYS A 255 -13.46 -17.27 -7.11
C CYS A 255 -14.59 -18.30 -7.27
N SER A 256 -15.76 -18.08 -6.65
CA SER A 256 -16.91 -19.00 -6.78
C SER A 256 -17.65 -18.87 -8.12
N LEU A 257 -17.56 -17.71 -8.79
CA LEU A 257 -18.28 -17.44 -10.04
C LEU A 257 -17.52 -17.90 -11.29
N ALA A 258 -16.18 -17.90 -11.27
CA ALA A 258 -15.39 -18.37 -12.42
C ALA A 258 -15.46 -19.90 -12.61
N CYS A 259 -15.74 -20.67 -11.55
CA CYS A 259 -15.80 -22.14 -11.63
C CYS A 259 -17.17 -22.70 -12.05
N ARG A 260 -18.23 -21.88 -12.19
CA ARG A 260 -19.57 -22.35 -12.62
C ARG A 260 -19.91 -22.10 -14.10
N GLY A 261 -19.04 -21.44 -14.88
CA GLY A 261 -19.34 -21.05 -16.27
C GLY A 261 -18.55 -21.78 -17.37
N SER A 262 -17.47 -22.51 -17.07
CA SER A 262 -16.60 -23.07 -18.12
C SER A 262 -16.93 -24.52 -18.48
N GLN A 263 -18.17 -24.75 -18.92
CA GLN A 263 -18.50 -25.82 -19.87
C GLN A 263 -18.87 -25.19 -21.20
N ASN A 264 -17.96 -24.42 -21.80
CA ASN A 264 -18.01 -24.22 -23.25
C ASN A 264 -16.60 -24.08 -23.81
N LYS A 265 -16.32 -24.93 -24.79
CA LYS A 265 -15.04 -25.06 -25.46
C LYS A 265 -14.77 -23.81 -26.30
N GLY A 266 -13.52 -23.32 -26.29
CA GLY A 266 -12.97 -22.53 -27.39
C GLY A 266 -12.36 -21.19 -27.00
N SER A 267 -11.03 -21.12 -27.09
CA SER A 267 -10.26 -19.92 -27.46
C SER A 267 -10.23 -18.74 -26.47
N ILE A 268 -9.35 -18.82 -25.46
CA ILE A 268 -8.62 -17.65 -24.94
C ILE A 268 -7.13 -17.98 -25.01
N ALA A 269 -6.64 -18.07 -26.24
CA ALA A 269 -5.22 -18.06 -26.56
C ALA A 269 -5.07 -17.17 -27.79
N ARG A 270 -4.92 -15.86 -27.57
CA ARG A 270 -4.31 -14.83 -28.44
C ARG A 270 -4.84 -13.44 -28.04
N SER A 271 -4.09 -12.74 -27.19
CA SER A 271 -3.92 -11.28 -27.26
C SER A 271 -2.84 -10.84 -26.27
N PHE A 272 -1.59 -11.21 -26.55
CA PHE A 272 -0.42 -10.50 -26.07
C PHE A 272 0.55 -10.43 -27.25
N ASN A 273 0.22 -9.56 -28.22
CA ASN A 273 1.19 -9.11 -29.20
C ASN A 273 1.81 -7.83 -28.65
N ALA A 274 3.08 -7.93 -28.30
CA ALA A 274 3.97 -6.79 -28.18
C ALA A 274 4.30 -6.31 -29.59
N ASP A 275 3.75 -5.17 -29.99
CA ASP A 275 4.28 -4.44 -31.14
C ASP A 275 5.18 -3.33 -30.62
N THR A 276 6.47 -3.53 -30.87
CA THR A 276 7.56 -2.60 -30.54
C THR A 276 8.01 -2.03 -31.86
N THR A 277 7.46 -0.89 -32.28
CA THR A 277 8.00 -0.14 -33.42
C THR A 277 8.84 1.03 -32.93
N ARG A 278 10.14 0.87 -33.17
CA ARG A 278 11.16 1.89 -33.32
C ARG A 278 10.68 3.08 -34.17
N THR A 279 11.05 4.27 -33.71
CA THR A 279 11.47 5.44 -34.52
C THR A 279 12.34 6.27 -33.56
N LEU A 280 13.68 6.29 -33.64
CA LEU A 280 14.50 7.08 -34.57
C LEU A 280 13.83 8.42 -34.85
N TRP A 281 14.03 9.43 -34.00
CA TRP A 281 15.00 10.53 -34.13
C TRP A 281 15.27 11.13 -32.74
#